data_AF-A0A5K3F174-F1
#
_entry.id   AF-A0A5K3F174-F1
#
_cell.length_a   1.000
_cell.length_b   1.000
_cell.length_c   1.000
_cell.angle_alpha   90.00
_cell.angle_beta   90.00
_cell.angle_gamma   90.00
#
_symmetry.space_group_name_H-M   'P 1'
#
loop_
_entity.id
_entity.type
_entity.pdbx_description
1 polymer ?
#
loop_
_entity_poly.entity_id
_entity_poly.type
_entity_poly.pdbx_seq_one_letter_code
_entity_poly.pdbx_strand_id
1 'polypeptide(L)'
;MCSNQLFWICGFIEQTGYFGQGAYLAMSEVSDVIRRNRPGTKREEWCQWPDEVFDEVDSTLAVQQFIQQLIRKDFRNVDAILTPPEGQDQGVWKYEHLRQFCMELNGLAILLQDHCTPETCAQMTATEQWIFLCAAHKTPKEVVLFSFTCCLCFLFNILINSLCFFDNL
;
A
#
# COMPACT_ATOMS: atom_id res chain seq x y z
N MET A 1 -0.26 8.09 -29.29
CA MET A 1 -1.47 8.63 -28.64
C MET A 1 -1.83 7.73 -27.47
N CYS A 2 -1.27 7.98 -26.29
CA CYS A 2 -1.73 7.39 -25.03
C CYS A 2 -1.22 8.28 -23.90
N SER A 3 -1.79 9.47 -23.83
CA SER A 3 -1.72 10.36 -22.67
C SER A 3 -3.17 10.48 -22.24
N ASN A 4 -3.55 9.86 -21.11
CA ASN A 4 -4.73 10.17 -20.27
C ASN A 4 -5.18 8.98 -19.40
N GLN A 5 -4.30 8.43 -18.55
CA GLN A 5 -4.76 7.57 -17.44
C GLN A 5 -4.19 7.93 -16.05
N LEU A 6 -3.47 9.04 -15.92
CA LEU A 6 -2.99 9.55 -14.63
C LEU A 6 -4.00 10.45 -13.88
N PHE A 7 -5.26 10.51 -14.32
CA PHE A 7 -6.23 11.48 -13.80
C PHE A 7 -7.07 11.01 -12.60
N TRP A 8 -6.87 9.80 -12.09
CA TRP A 8 -7.72 9.22 -11.03
C TRP A 8 -7.27 9.47 -9.59
N ILE A 9 -6.46 10.50 -9.34
CA ILE A 9 -6.09 10.92 -7.96
C ILE A 9 -6.46 12.39 -7.66
N CYS A 10 -6.96 13.17 -8.62
CA CYS A 10 -7.13 14.62 -8.45
C CYS A 10 -8.55 15.16 -8.75
N GLY A 11 -9.60 14.40 -8.40
CA GLY A 11 -10.98 14.78 -8.74
C GLY A 11 -11.98 14.57 -7.62
N PHE A 12 -11.84 15.29 -6.50
CA PHE A 12 -12.95 15.47 -5.55
C PHE A 12 -12.80 16.76 -4.74
N ILE A 13 -12.67 17.90 -5.43
CA ILE A 13 -12.90 19.23 -4.86
C ILE A 13 -13.90 19.91 -5.78
N GLU A 14 -15.13 20.05 -5.28
CA GLU A 14 -16.14 21.09 -5.57
C GLU A 14 -17.53 20.45 -5.55
N GLN A 15 -18.25 20.59 -4.42
CA GLN A 15 -19.64 21.02 -4.36
C GLN A 15 -20.21 20.84 -2.94
N THR A 16 -20.25 21.94 -2.20
CA THR A 16 -21.44 22.55 -1.56
C THR A 16 -21.01 23.31 -0.31
N GLY A 17 -21.07 24.63 -0.41
CA GLY A 17 -21.04 25.50 0.75
C GLY A 17 -22.37 25.43 1.48
N TYR A 18 -22.31 25.43 2.82
CA TYR A 18 -23.33 26.03 3.66
C TYR A 18 -22.65 26.66 4.88
N PHE A 19 -22.71 27.99 4.90
CA PHE A 19 -22.50 28.84 6.07
C PHE A 19 -23.54 28.48 7.15
N GLY A 20 -23.11 28.35 8.40
CA GLY A 20 -24.01 28.20 9.54
C GLY A 20 -23.29 28.40 10.87
N GLN A 21 -23.37 29.63 11.41
CA GLN A 21 -23.07 29.93 12.80
C GLN A 21 -24.07 29.22 13.73
N GLY A 22 -23.60 28.60 14.81
CA GLY A 22 -24.51 28.08 15.84
C GLY A 22 -23.85 27.29 16.97
N ALA A 23 -23.66 27.99 18.10
CA ALA A 23 -23.77 27.51 19.49
C ALA A 23 -22.80 26.43 20.06
N TYR A 24 -22.15 26.85 21.14
CA TYR A 24 -21.43 26.04 22.13
C TYR A 24 -22.28 24.93 22.75
N LEU A 25 -21.77 23.69 22.73
CA LEU A 25 -22.01 22.69 23.77
C LEU A 25 -20.70 21.93 24.00
N ALA A 26 -20.27 21.85 25.26
CA ALA A 26 -19.05 21.20 25.70
C ALA A 26 -19.05 19.70 25.33
N MET A 27 -18.08 19.28 24.53
CA MET A 27 -17.84 17.88 24.20
C MET A 27 -16.65 17.39 25.03
N SER A 28 -16.82 16.26 25.71
CA SER A 28 -15.73 15.49 26.30
C SER A 28 -14.65 15.24 25.24
N GLU A 29 -13.40 15.61 25.54
CA GLU A 29 -12.25 15.43 24.66
C GLU A 29 -11.94 13.93 24.46
N VAL A 30 -12.64 13.29 23.52
CA VAL A 30 -12.07 12.19 22.76
C VAL A 30 -11.72 12.81 21.42
N SER A 31 -10.48 13.29 21.29
CA SER A 31 -9.99 13.77 20.01
C SER A 31 -9.89 12.57 19.07
N ASP A 32 -10.89 12.41 18.20
CA ASP A 32 -10.86 11.39 17.15
C ASP A 32 -9.62 11.62 16.28
N VAL A 33 -8.65 10.70 16.34
CA VAL A 33 -7.36 10.87 15.68
C VAL A 33 -7.55 10.63 14.18
N ILE A 34 -7.67 11.71 13.42
CA ILE A 34 -7.80 11.62 11.96
C ILE A 34 -6.44 11.26 11.34
N ARG A 35 -6.27 9.98 10.99
CA ARG A 35 -5.09 9.45 10.27
C ARG A 35 -5.10 9.81 8.78
N ARG A 36 -4.83 11.08 8.43
CA ARG A 36 -4.77 11.58 7.04
C ARG A 36 -3.60 12.53 6.79
N ASN A 37 -2.82 12.29 5.73
CA ASN A 37 -1.73 13.19 5.35
C ASN A 37 -2.32 14.44 4.71
N ARG A 38 -1.92 15.62 5.18
CA ARG A 38 -2.37 16.87 4.59
C ARG A 38 -1.68 17.08 3.24
N PRO A 39 -2.32 17.76 2.27
CA PRO A 39 -1.64 18.16 1.05
C PRO A 39 -0.38 18.97 1.40
N GLY A 40 0.76 18.57 0.84
CA GLY A 40 2.05 19.21 1.12
C GLY A 40 2.77 18.72 2.38
N THR A 41 2.30 17.66 3.05
CA THR A 41 3.04 16.99 4.13
C THR A 41 4.42 16.54 3.64
N LYS A 42 5.47 16.89 4.39
CA LYS A 42 6.85 16.50 4.07
C LYS A 42 7.02 15.00 4.20
N ARG A 43 8.04 14.45 3.54
CA ARG A 43 8.34 13.01 3.60
C ARG A 43 8.61 12.54 5.03
N GLU A 44 9.26 13.36 5.84
CA GLU A 44 9.63 13.01 7.22
C GLU A 44 8.41 12.96 8.15
N GLU A 45 7.39 13.76 7.86
CA GLU A 45 6.13 13.85 8.61
C GLU A 45 5.06 12.89 8.05
N TRP A 46 5.39 12.17 6.98
CA TRP A 46 4.45 11.31 6.26
C TRP A 46 4.04 10.12 7.12
N CYS A 47 2.73 9.99 7.34
CA CYS A 47 2.15 8.93 8.17
C CYS A 47 2.61 8.93 9.64
N GLN A 48 3.03 10.07 10.17
CA GLN A 48 3.46 10.23 11.56
C GLN A 48 2.26 10.47 12.49
N TRP A 49 1.37 9.49 12.58
CA TRP A 49 0.23 9.48 13.50
C TRP A 49 0.66 8.94 14.88
N PRO A 50 -0.09 9.24 15.96
CA PRO A 50 0.09 8.52 17.22
C PRO A 50 -0.27 7.03 17.06
N ASP A 51 0.47 6.20 17.81
CA ASP A 51 0.25 4.76 17.89
C ASP A 51 -1.09 4.48 18.58
N GLU A 52 -1.86 3.53 18.04
CA GLU A 52 -3.09 3.03 18.67
C GLU A 52 -2.88 1.59 19.16
N VAL A 53 -3.66 1.22 20.16
CA VAL A 53 -3.72 -0.16 20.67
C VAL A 53 -4.58 -0.98 19.72
N PHE A 54 -4.12 -2.18 19.35
CA PHE A 54 -4.78 -3.03 18.36
C PHE A 54 -6.29 -3.25 18.64
N ASP A 55 -6.65 -3.52 19.90
CA ASP A 55 -8.03 -3.79 20.30
C ASP A 55 -8.94 -2.56 20.27
N GLU A 56 -8.37 -1.36 20.25
CA GLU A 56 -9.12 -0.09 20.19
C GLU A 56 -9.41 0.35 18.74
N VAL A 57 -8.76 -0.30 17.75
CA VAL A 57 -8.95 0.05 16.34
C VAL A 57 -10.21 -0.61 15.78
N ASP A 58 -11.33 0.11 15.82
CA ASP A 58 -12.58 -0.31 15.18
C ASP A 58 -12.56 0.03 13.67
N SER A 59 -11.73 -0.69 12.92
CA SER A 59 -11.63 -0.53 11.46
C SER A 59 -11.49 -1.87 10.76
N THR A 60 -12.11 -2.00 9.58
CA THR A 60 -11.92 -3.16 8.69
C THR A 60 -10.45 -3.34 8.26
N LEU A 61 -9.63 -2.30 8.41
CA LEU A 61 -8.20 -2.31 8.11
C LEU A 61 -7.33 -2.36 9.36
N ALA A 62 -7.87 -2.74 10.53
CA ALA A 62 -7.14 -2.74 11.80
C ALA A 62 -5.83 -3.52 11.73
N VAL A 63 -5.86 -4.73 11.15
CA VAL A 63 -4.67 -5.59 10.98
C VAL A 63 -3.61 -4.92 10.10
N GLN A 64 -4.03 -4.35 8.96
CA GLN A 64 -3.14 -3.66 8.05
C GLN A 64 -2.47 -2.44 8.72
N GLN A 65 -3.26 -1.63 9.43
CA GLN A 65 -2.77 -0.45 10.15
C GLN A 65 -1.77 -0.85 11.24
N PHE A 66 -2.04 -1.93 11.96
CA PHE A 66 -1.17 -2.43 13.01
C PHE A 66 0.18 -2.90 12.45
N ILE A 67 0.19 -3.65 11.35
CA ILE A 67 1.43 -4.05 10.66
C ILE A 67 2.24 -2.83 10.24
N GLN A 68 1.59 -1.82 9.65
CA GLN A 68 2.27 -0.57 9.26
C GLN A 68 2.85 0.19 10.45
N GLN A 69 2.14 0.21 11.58
CA GLN A 69 2.61 0.83 12.82
C GLN A 69 3.88 0.12 13.33
N LEU A 70 3.89 -1.22 13.37
CA LEU A 70 5.05 -2.00 13.78
C LEU A 70 6.28 -1.75 12.89
N ILE A 71 6.08 -1.73 11.57
CA ILE A 71 7.16 -1.45 10.60
C ILE A 71 7.71 -0.03 10.79
N ARG A 72 6.86 0.98 11.02
CA ARG A 72 7.29 2.36 11.25
C ARG A 72 8.01 2.53 12.57
N LYS A 73 7.59 1.80 13.61
CA LYS A 73 8.20 1.83 14.94
C LYS A 73 9.61 1.26 14.94
N ASP A 74 9.78 0.05 14.40
CA ASP A 74 11.10 -0.56 14.23
C ASP A 74 11.09 -1.64 13.13
N PHE A 75 11.52 -1.25 11.93
CA PHE A 75 11.64 -2.13 10.78
C PHE A 75 12.69 -3.25 10.93
N ARG A 76 13.58 -3.17 11.93
CA ARG A 76 14.64 -4.17 12.16
C ARG A 76 14.14 -5.31 13.04
N ASN A 77 13.09 -5.07 13.82
CA ASN A 77 12.51 -6.06 14.72
C ASN A 77 11.53 -6.95 13.96
N VAL A 78 12.08 -7.82 13.11
CA VAL A 78 11.30 -8.73 12.27
C VAL A 78 10.46 -9.69 13.10
N ASP A 79 10.98 -10.15 14.24
CA ASP A 79 10.26 -11.07 15.13
C ASP A 79 8.97 -10.42 15.66
N ALA A 80 9.02 -9.14 16.05
CA ALA A 80 7.84 -8.42 16.49
C ALA A 80 6.83 -8.17 15.36
N ILE A 81 7.29 -7.89 14.13
CA ILE A 81 6.42 -7.66 12.97
C ILE A 81 5.70 -8.95 12.56
N LEU A 82 6.38 -10.10 12.59
CA LEU A 82 5.81 -11.36 12.14
C LEU A 82 4.91 -12.02 13.19
N THR A 83 5.01 -11.64 14.46
CA THR A 83 4.22 -12.22 15.55
C THR A 83 2.81 -11.61 15.57
N PRO A 84 1.74 -12.42 15.33
CA PRO A 84 0.38 -11.92 15.39
C PRO A 84 -0.04 -11.57 16.84
N PRO A 85 -0.92 -10.57 17.03
CA PRO A 85 -1.52 -10.29 18.32
C PRO A 85 -2.40 -11.45 18.80
N GLU A 86 -2.64 -11.53 20.11
CA GLU A 86 -3.45 -12.60 20.71
C GLU A 86 -4.87 -12.61 20.14
N GLY A 87 -5.37 -13.79 19.76
CA GLY A 87 -6.72 -13.95 19.23
C GLY A 87 -6.90 -13.65 17.74
N GLN A 88 -5.87 -13.15 17.04
CA GLN A 88 -5.94 -12.89 15.60
C GLN A 88 -5.79 -14.17 14.77
N ASP A 89 -6.60 -14.30 13.72
CA ASP A 89 -6.49 -15.41 12.77
C ASP A 89 -5.18 -15.33 11.96
N GLN A 90 -4.46 -16.46 11.90
CA GLN A 90 -3.18 -16.55 11.19
C GLN A 90 -3.31 -16.42 9.66
N GLY A 91 -4.44 -16.83 9.09
CA GLY A 91 -4.73 -16.69 7.67
C GLY A 91 -4.87 -15.23 7.28
N VAL A 92 -5.71 -14.48 8.02
CA VAL A 92 -5.86 -13.02 7.86
C VAL A 92 -4.51 -12.33 8.03
N TRP A 93 -3.73 -12.67 9.06
CA TRP A 93 -2.44 -12.05 9.34
C TRP A 93 -1.44 -12.21 8.18
N LYS A 94 -1.32 -13.41 7.62
CA LYS A 94 -0.45 -13.70 6.48
C LYS A 94 -0.91 -12.98 5.21
N TYR A 95 -2.23 -12.93 5.00
CA TYR A 95 -2.83 -12.27 3.86
C TYR A 95 -2.58 -10.76 3.89
N GLU A 96 -2.71 -10.12 5.05
CA GLU A 96 -2.42 -8.70 5.22
C GLU A 96 -0.92 -8.38 5.10
N HIS A 97 -0.05 -9.24 5.60
CA HIS A 97 1.39 -9.14 5.36
C HIS A 97 1.73 -9.17 3.87
N LEU A 98 1.07 -10.06 3.12
CA LEU A 98 1.28 -10.19 1.69
C LEU A 98 0.85 -8.90 0.95
N ARG A 99 -0.28 -8.31 1.34
CA ARG A 99 -0.69 -6.97 0.88
C ARG A 99 0.35 -5.91 1.18
N GLN A 100 0.83 -5.86 2.43
CA GLN A 100 1.82 -4.88 2.85
C GLN A 100 3.09 -4.97 2.01
N PHE A 101 3.57 -6.19 1.75
CA PHE A 101 4.73 -6.44 0.92
C PHE A 101 4.55 -5.89 -0.52
N CYS A 102 3.38 -6.10 -1.13
CA CYS A 102 3.09 -5.56 -2.46
C CYS A 102 3.07 -4.02 -2.48
N MET A 103 2.56 -3.37 -1.43
CA MET A 103 2.57 -1.91 -1.32
C MET A 103 3.99 -1.34 -1.22
N GLU A 104 4.85 -1.95 -0.40
CA GLU A 104 6.26 -1.53 -0.27
C GLU A 104 7.04 -1.75 -1.56
N LEU A 105 6.86 -2.90 -2.22
CA LEU A 105 7.47 -3.18 -3.53
C LEU A 105 7.04 -2.18 -4.59
N ASN A 106 5.78 -1.76 -4.61
CA ASN A 106 5.30 -0.72 -5.52
C ASN A 106 6.03 0.60 -5.30
N GLY A 107 6.21 1.01 -4.04
CA GLY A 107 6.97 2.21 -3.70
C GLY A 107 8.41 2.14 -4.18
N LEU A 108 9.08 1.00 -3.95
CA LEU A 108 10.45 0.76 -4.40
C LEU A 108 10.58 0.77 -5.93
N ALA A 109 9.61 0.18 -6.65
CA ALA A 109 9.61 0.17 -8.10
C ALA A 109 9.58 1.59 -8.68
N ILE A 110 8.75 2.48 -8.10
CA ILE A 110 8.66 3.89 -8.51
C ILE A 110 9.98 4.63 -8.25
N LEU A 111 10.61 4.41 -7.09
CA LEU A 111 11.91 5.03 -6.78
C LEU A 111 13.03 4.60 -7.74
N LEU A 112 12.92 3.38 -8.30
CA LEU A 112 13.89 2.84 -9.25
C LEU A 112 13.57 3.17 -10.72
N GLN A 113 12.43 3.81 -11.00
CA GLN A 113 11.96 4.09 -12.36
C GLN A 113 12.99 4.87 -13.19
N ASP A 114 13.69 5.84 -12.58
CA ASP A 114 14.67 6.68 -13.28
C ASP A 114 15.98 5.95 -13.61
N HIS A 115 16.28 4.86 -12.90
CA HIS A 115 17.50 4.07 -13.08
C HIS A 115 17.26 2.79 -13.90
N CYS A 116 16.05 2.27 -13.87
CA CYS A 116 15.63 1.05 -14.57
C CYS A 116 14.88 1.42 -15.86
N THR A 117 15.63 1.74 -16.91
CA THR A 117 15.09 2.10 -18.21
C THR A 117 15.18 0.92 -19.19
N PRO A 118 14.43 0.94 -20.31
CA PRO A 118 14.55 -0.09 -21.34
C PRO A 118 15.97 -0.24 -21.91
N GLU A 119 16.79 0.81 -21.83
CA GLU A 119 18.17 0.82 -22.31
C GLU A 119 19.13 0.18 -21.31
N THR A 120 18.93 0.38 -20.01
CA THR A 120 19.77 -0.19 -18.95
C THR A 120 19.36 -1.61 -18.57
N CYS A 121 18.06 -1.90 -18.58
CA CYS A 121 17.48 -3.16 -18.13
C CYS A 121 16.52 -3.74 -19.18
N ALA A 122 17.06 -4.05 -20.36
CA ALA A 122 16.28 -4.61 -21.48
C ALA A 122 15.62 -5.97 -21.15
N GLN A 123 16.21 -6.73 -20.24
CA GLN A 123 15.74 -8.06 -19.81
C GLN A 123 15.66 -8.12 -18.28
N MET A 124 14.69 -8.89 -17.76
CA MET A 124 14.58 -9.16 -16.33
C MET A 124 15.52 -10.30 -15.92
N THR A 125 16.74 -9.95 -15.55
CA THR A 125 17.76 -10.87 -15.03
C THR A 125 17.92 -10.66 -13.52
N ALA A 126 17.95 -11.75 -12.74
CA ALA A 126 18.36 -11.68 -11.32
C ALA A 126 19.83 -12.08 -11.12
N THR A 127 20.34 -12.96 -11.98
CA THR A 127 21.74 -13.38 -12.04
C THR A 127 22.09 -13.63 -13.51
N GLU A 128 23.38 -13.76 -13.84
CA GLU A 128 23.84 -14.00 -15.22
C GLU A 128 23.30 -15.31 -15.83
N GLN A 129 22.74 -16.21 -15.02
CA GLN A 129 22.29 -17.54 -15.43
C GLN A 129 20.77 -17.66 -15.57
N TRP A 130 19.99 -16.70 -15.05
CA TRP A 130 18.54 -16.83 -14.95
C TRP A 130 17.83 -15.55 -15.42
N ILE A 131 16.97 -15.73 -16.43
CA ILE A 131 16.08 -14.70 -16.99
C ILE A 131 14.64 -15.06 -16.60
N PHE A 132 13.88 -14.08 -16.13
CA PHE A 132 12.44 -14.24 -15.91
C PHE A 132 11.65 -13.78 -17.13
N LEU A 133 10.68 -14.60 -17.53
CA LEU A 133 9.78 -14.32 -18.66
C LEU A 133 8.37 -14.03 -18.17
N CYS A 134 7.70 -13.06 -18.79
CA CYS A 134 6.34 -12.70 -18.42
C CYS A 134 5.33 -13.62 -19.12
N ALA A 135 4.58 -14.41 -18.35
CA ALA A 135 3.55 -15.31 -18.85
C ALA A 135 2.17 -14.63 -19.06
N ALA A 136 2.03 -13.34 -18.73
CA ALA A 136 0.79 -12.59 -18.98
C ALA A 136 0.53 -12.37 -20.48
N HIS A 137 1.56 -12.51 -21.30
CA HIS A 137 1.44 -12.49 -22.76
C HIS A 137 1.15 -13.89 -23.29
N LYS A 138 0.39 -13.97 -24.40
CA LYS A 138 0.05 -15.25 -25.07
C LYS A 138 1.27 -16.10 -25.44
N THR A 139 2.42 -15.44 -25.65
CA THR A 139 3.72 -16.09 -25.74
C THR A 139 4.64 -15.44 -24.71
N PRO A 140 5.42 -16.22 -23.93
CA PRO A 140 6.31 -15.66 -22.92
C PRO A 140 7.34 -14.76 -23.61
N LYS A 141 7.38 -13.50 -23.20
CA LYS A 141 8.29 -12.48 -23.76
C LYS A 141 9.23 -11.95 -22.70
N GLU A 142 10.41 -11.57 -23.17
CA GLU A 142 11.35 -10.74 -22.44
C GLU A 142 10.76 -9.33 -22.36
N VAL A 143 10.59 -8.85 -21.14
CA VAL A 143 10.04 -7.54 -20.85
C VAL A 143 11.06 -6.80 -20.00
N VAL A 144 11.14 -5.48 -20.19
CA VAL A 144 11.94 -4.57 -19.38
C VAL A 144 11.63 -4.80 -17.90
N LEU A 145 12.67 -4.85 -17.06
CA LEU A 145 12.57 -5.17 -15.64
C LEU A 145 11.48 -4.35 -14.93
N PHE A 146 11.45 -3.03 -15.10
CA PHE A 146 10.41 -2.17 -14.53
C PHE A 146 8.99 -2.55 -14.98
N SER A 147 8.79 -2.76 -16.29
CA SER A 147 7.48 -3.13 -16.83
C SER A 147 7.04 -4.53 -16.37
N PHE A 148 7.99 -5.43 -16.09
CA PHE A 148 7.69 -6.72 -15.48
C PHE A 148 7.27 -6.55 -14.02
N THR A 149 8.04 -5.81 -13.21
CA THR A 149 7.72 -5.58 -11.80
C THR A 149 6.36 -4.92 -11.65
N CYS A 150 6.06 -3.89 -12.45
CA CYS A 150 4.74 -3.27 -12.47
C CYS A 150 3.62 -4.26 -12.88
N CYS A 151 3.85 -5.09 -13.91
CA CYS A 151 2.87 -6.10 -14.33
C CYS A 151 2.64 -7.15 -13.23
N LEU A 152 3.71 -7.64 -12.60
CA LEU A 152 3.66 -8.58 -11.49
C LEU A 152 2.88 -7.98 -10.33
N CYS A 153 3.22 -6.78 -9.89
CA CYS A 153 2.54 -6.10 -8.79
C CYS A 153 1.06 -5.83 -9.13
N PHE A 154 0.73 -5.47 -10.37
CA PHE A 154 -0.65 -5.27 -10.79
C PHE A 154 -1.44 -6.59 -10.79
N LEU A 155 -0.87 -7.66 -11.33
CA LEU A 155 -1.47 -9.01 -11.30
C LEU A 155 -1.68 -9.49 -9.86
N PHE A 156 -0.71 -9.25 -8.99
CA PHE A 156 -0.77 -9.64 -7.59
C PHE A 156 -1.85 -8.85 -6.84
N ASN A 157 -1.97 -7.55 -7.10
CA ASN A 157 -3.05 -6.73 -6.55
C ASN A 157 -4.43 -7.17 -7.04
N ILE A 158 -4.58 -7.55 -8.31
CA ILE A 158 -5.84 -8.13 -8.81
C ILE A 158 -6.17 -9.44 -8.10
N LEU A 159 -5.18 -10.32 -7.93
CA LEU A 159 -5.39 -11.63 -7.33
C LEU A 159 -5.77 -11.52 -5.85
N ILE A 160 -5.07 -10.67 -5.10
CA ILE A 160 -5.37 -10.43 -3.69
C ILE A 160 -6.74 -9.77 -3.55
N ASN A 161 -7.10 -8.78 -4.37
CA ASN A 161 -8.40 -8.12 -4.25
C ASN A 161 -9.55 -8.92 -4.90
N SER A 162 -9.28 -10.10 -5.46
CA SER A 162 -10.31 -10.95 -6.03
C SER A 162 -11.03 -11.72 -4.94
N LEU A 163 -12.33 -11.46 -4.81
CA LEU A 163 -13.22 -12.16 -3.88
C LEU A 163 -13.17 -13.67 -4.09
N CYS A 164 -13.05 -14.15 -5.34
CA CYS A 164 -13.00 -15.59 -5.64
C CYS A 164 -11.88 -16.39 -4.94
N PHE A 165 -10.80 -15.75 -4.48
CA PHE A 165 -9.71 -16.41 -3.75
C PHE A 165 -9.70 -16.09 -2.27
N PHE A 166 -10.29 -14.96 -1.88
CA PHE A 166 -10.33 -14.45 -0.52
C PHE A 166 -11.74 -13.95 -0.19
N ASP A 167 -12.72 -14.87 -0.28
CA ASP A 167 -14.11 -14.60 0.08
C ASP A 167 -14.22 -14.56 1.61
N ASN A 168 -14.31 -13.35 2.17
CA ASN A 168 -14.56 -13.07 3.60
C ASN A 168 -13.50 -13.64 4.58
N LEU A 169 -12.25 -13.21 4.43
CA LEU A 169 -11.36 -13.03 5.60
C LEU A 169 -11.62 -11.67 6.24
#